data_AF-A0A2M9PAG7-F1
#
_entry.id   AF-A0A2M9PAG7-F1
#
_cell.length_a   1.000
_cell.length_b   1.000
_cell.length_c   1.000
_cell.angle_alpha   90.00
_cell.angle_beta   90.00
_cell.angle_gamma   90.00
#
_symmetry.space_group_name_H-M   'P 1'
#
loop_
_entity.id
_entity.type
_entity.pdbx_description
1 polymer ?
#
loop_
_entity_poly.entity_id
_entity_poly.type
_entity_poly.pdbx_seq_one_letter_code
_entity_poly.pdbx_strand_id
1 'polypeptide(L)'
;MISRDWKVVFVHQRKSAGTSVKDLFPPVEGPDRGRFNSGLLDPTWDDPEFAGYYRFTVVRNPWDRFVSAWNYCRSTRGRPILDVIENLPMPDIRDNVLAPRQSLRARLRYALELAKLARDGKATPMGRGHDYRHITRQQWESVVRPDGTLAVDRVVFFEDLAAGLAQVFADIGRPLPA
;
A
#
# COMPACT_ATOMS: atom_id res chain seq x y z
N MET A 1 8.59 -3.17 4.53
CA MET A 1 10.04 -2.89 4.76
C MET A 1 10.42 -3.67 6.00
N ILE A 2 11.56 -4.35 5.97
CA ILE A 2 12.00 -5.24 7.05
C ILE A 2 13.41 -4.82 7.43
N SER A 3 13.61 -4.39 8.68
CA SER A 3 14.93 -4.15 9.25
C SER A 3 15.29 -5.34 10.15
N ARG A 4 16.24 -6.16 9.72
CA ARG A 4 16.72 -7.32 10.49
C ARG A 4 17.50 -6.89 11.73
N ASP A 5 18.35 -5.87 11.59
CA ASP A 5 19.18 -5.35 12.69
C ASP A 5 18.35 -4.79 13.85
N TRP A 6 17.22 -4.16 13.54
CA TRP A 6 16.34 -3.59 14.55
C TRP A 6 15.16 -4.50 14.87
N LYS A 7 15.02 -5.64 14.18
CA LYS A 7 13.89 -6.56 14.27
C LYS A 7 12.54 -5.86 14.10
N VAL A 8 12.43 -5.06 13.04
CA VAL A 8 11.23 -4.25 12.75
C VAL A 8 10.65 -4.57 11.38
N VAL A 9 9.32 -4.63 11.30
CA VAL A 9 8.56 -4.73 10.05
C VAL A 9 7.64 -3.52 9.93
N PHE A 10 7.82 -2.75 8.86
CA PHE A 10 6.88 -1.71 8.45
C PHE A 10 5.97 -2.22 7.32
N VAL A 11 4.68 -2.39 7.63
CA VAL A 11 3.62 -2.69 6.66
C VAL A 11 3.23 -1.41 5.92
N HIS A 12 3.61 -1.32 4.65
CA HIS A 12 3.48 -0.11 3.86
C HIS A 12 2.07 0.08 3.28
N GLN A 13 1.28 0.97 3.89
CA GLN A 13 0.05 1.47 3.27
C GLN A 13 0.38 2.45 2.14
N ARG A 14 -0.21 2.22 0.97
CA ARG A 14 -0.03 3.12 -0.17
C ARG A 14 -0.60 4.48 0.17
N LYS A 15 0.17 5.52 -0.15
CA LYS A 15 -0.18 6.94 0.03
C LYS A 15 -0.25 7.43 1.49
N SER A 16 0.47 6.75 2.38
CA SER A 16 0.59 7.09 3.80
C SER A 16 2.06 7.31 4.21
N ALA A 17 2.75 8.26 3.55
CA ALA A 17 4.18 8.60 3.80
C ALA A 17 5.19 7.43 3.71
N GLY A 18 4.84 6.31 3.09
CA GLY A 18 5.69 5.12 3.16
C GLY A 18 7.04 5.20 2.47
N THR A 19 7.32 6.21 1.65
CA THR A 19 8.70 6.49 1.18
C THR A 19 9.49 7.12 2.31
N SER A 20 9.03 8.26 2.84
CA SER A 20 9.67 8.99 3.94
C SER A 20 9.90 8.12 5.17
N VAL A 21 8.93 7.27 5.53
CA VAL A 21 9.09 6.34 6.67
C VAL A 21 10.22 5.34 6.41
N LYS A 22 10.40 4.84 5.19
CA LYS A 22 11.46 3.88 4.88
C LYS A 22 12.84 4.51 4.95
N ASP A 23 12.95 5.78 4.60
CA ASP A 23 14.22 6.52 4.62
C ASP A 23 14.77 6.72 6.05
N LEU A 24 13.93 6.53 7.08
CA LEU A 24 14.33 6.55 8.49
C LEU A 24 15.00 5.25 8.97
N PHE A 25 14.99 4.20 8.15
CA PHE A 25 15.56 2.90 8.50
C PHE A 25 16.71 2.58 7.57
N PRO A 26 17.66 1.72 8.01
CA PRO A 26 18.70 1.21 7.13
C PRO A 26 18.11 0.64 5.83
N PRO A 27 18.75 0.89 4.67
CA PRO A 27 18.24 0.44 3.39
C PRO A 27 18.11 -1.09 3.37
N VAL A 28 16.97 -1.56 2.87
CA VAL A 28 16.68 -2.99 2.74
C VAL A 28 17.04 -3.46 1.34
N GLU A 29 18.07 -4.31 1.26
CA GLU A 29 18.50 -4.94 0.02
C GLU A 29 18.07 -6.42 -0.04
N GLY A 30 18.14 -7.00 -1.25
CA GLY A 30 17.90 -8.43 -1.44
C GLY A 30 16.43 -8.88 -1.31
N PRO A 31 16.19 -10.13 -0.88
CA PRO A 31 14.89 -10.79 -0.98
C PRO A 31 13.80 -10.16 -0.09
N ASP A 32 14.19 -9.44 0.96
CA ASP A 32 13.24 -8.77 1.86
C ASP A 32 12.71 -7.45 1.28
N ARG A 33 13.24 -6.99 0.14
CA ARG A 33 12.81 -5.76 -0.51
C ARG A 33 11.35 -5.89 -0.97
N GLY A 34 10.47 -5.29 -0.19
CA GLY A 34 9.05 -5.19 -0.48
C GLY A 34 8.20 -6.34 0.07
N ARG A 35 8.84 -7.33 0.71
CA ARG A 35 8.18 -8.32 1.54
C ARG A 35 7.37 -7.65 2.66
N PHE A 36 6.21 -8.21 2.98
CA PHE A 36 5.26 -7.70 3.98
C PHE A 36 4.69 -6.30 3.72
N ASN A 37 4.94 -5.70 2.55
CA ASN A 37 4.29 -4.42 2.22
C ASN A 37 2.76 -4.56 2.12
N SER A 38 2.24 -5.77 1.92
CA SER A 38 0.79 -6.04 1.91
C SER A 38 0.27 -6.63 3.23
N GLY A 39 1.10 -6.70 4.28
CA GLY A 39 0.72 -7.21 5.59
C GLY A 39 0.18 -8.64 5.53
N LEU A 40 -0.97 -8.88 6.16
CA LEU A 40 -1.69 -10.17 6.17
C LEU A 40 -1.96 -10.77 4.78
N LEU A 41 -1.96 -9.95 3.72
CA LEU A 41 -2.17 -10.43 2.35
C LEU A 41 -0.89 -10.99 1.71
N ASP A 42 0.25 -10.90 2.40
CA ASP A 42 1.49 -11.54 1.99
C ASP A 42 1.45 -13.03 2.40
N PRO A 43 1.62 -13.99 1.47
CA PRO A 43 1.54 -15.41 1.80
C PRO A 43 2.63 -15.89 2.77
N THR A 44 3.67 -15.08 2.99
CA THR A 44 4.76 -15.39 3.92
C THR A 44 4.60 -14.70 5.27
N TRP A 45 3.45 -14.06 5.55
CA TRP A 45 3.24 -13.23 6.74
C TRP A 45 3.50 -13.94 8.08
N ASP A 46 3.13 -15.21 8.17
CA ASP A 46 3.28 -16.03 9.37
C ASP A 46 4.61 -16.82 9.40
N ASP A 47 5.62 -16.36 8.64
CA ASP A 47 6.97 -16.93 8.70
C ASP A 47 7.53 -16.83 10.14
N PRO A 48 7.86 -17.97 10.79
CA PRO A 48 8.37 -17.99 12.16
C PRO A 48 9.65 -17.16 12.38
N GLU A 49 10.43 -16.92 11.33
CA GLU A 49 11.62 -16.06 11.37
C GLU A 49 11.29 -14.66 11.93
N PHE A 50 10.08 -14.17 11.65
CA PHE A 50 9.64 -12.81 12.03
C PHE A 50 8.67 -12.80 13.21
N ALA A 51 8.48 -13.91 13.92
CA ALA A 51 7.53 -13.99 15.03
C ALA A 51 7.86 -13.01 16.18
N GLY A 52 9.15 -12.70 16.39
CA GLY A 52 9.61 -11.74 17.41
C GLY A 52 9.93 -10.34 16.90
N TYR A 53 9.56 -10.00 15.66
CA TYR A 53 9.78 -8.67 15.12
C TYR A 53 8.65 -7.73 15.55
N TYR A 54 9.00 -6.50 15.91
CA TYR A 54 8.04 -5.43 16.14
C TYR A 54 7.45 -4.97 14.79
N ARG A 55 6.13 -4.95 14.67
CA ARG A 55 5.39 -4.67 13.45
C ARG A 55 4.59 -3.39 13.62
N PHE A 56 4.70 -2.48 12.66
CA PHE A 56 3.88 -1.28 12.66
C PHE A 56 3.40 -0.91 11.26
N THR A 57 2.38 -0.07 11.21
CA THR A 57 1.88 0.52 9.96
C THR A 57 1.58 2.00 10.15
N VAL A 58 1.49 2.73 9.03
CA VAL A 58 1.01 4.11 9.00
C VAL A 58 -0.27 4.13 8.19
N VAL A 59 -1.38 4.51 8.80
CA VAL A 59 -2.67 4.71 8.12
C VAL A 59 -2.93 6.20 7.94
N ARG A 60 -3.76 6.54 6.97
CA ARG A 60 -4.16 7.92 6.69
C ARG A 60 -5.68 8.03 6.65
N ASN A 61 -6.23 9.22 6.89
CA ASN A 61 -7.63 9.50 6.59
C ASN A 61 -8.01 8.92 5.20
N PRO A 62 -9.10 8.13 5.09
CA PRO A 62 -9.45 7.45 3.84
C PRO A 62 -9.67 8.40 2.65
N TRP A 63 -10.27 9.56 2.88
CA TRP A 63 -10.52 10.55 1.85
C TRP A 63 -9.22 11.18 1.33
N ASP A 64 -8.35 11.61 2.25
CA ASP A 64 -7.05 12.16 1.88
C ASP A 64 -6.19 11.15 1.11
N ARG A 65 -6.22 9.89 1.56
CA ARG A 65 -5.52 8.80 0.89
C ARG A 65 -6.06 8.61 -0.52
N PHE A 66 -7.39 8.64 -0.69
CA PHE A 66 -8.07 8.56 -1.98
C PHE A 66 -7.67 9.71 -2.91
N VAL A 67 -7.75 10.96 -2.45
CA VAL A 67 -7.38 12.16 -3.23
C VAL A 67 -5.90 12.11 -3.63
N SER A 68 -5.03 11.68 -2.73
CA SER A 68 -3.60 11.49 -3.02
C SER A 68 -3.37 10.41 -4.09
N ALA A 69 -4.14 9.32 -4.04
CA ALA A 69 -4.06 8.23 -5.00
C ALA A 69 -4.64 8.63 -6.38
N TRP A 70 -5.77 9.35 -6.40
CA TRP A 70 -6.39 9.91 -7.60
C TRP A 70 -5.44 10.82 -8.38
N ASN A 71 -4.73 11.71 -7.67
CA ASN A 71 -3.70 12.53 -8.28
C ASN A 71 -2.44 11.75 -8.65
N TYR A 72 -2.17 10.61 -8.02
CA TYR A 72 -0.96 9.83 -8.26
C TYR A 72 -1.08 8.89 -9.45
N CYS A 73 -2.15 8.10 -9.54
CA CYS A 73 -2.23 6.99 -10.49
C CYS A 73 -2.50 7.47 -11.93
N ARG A 74 -1.90 6.79 -12.91
CA ARG A 74 -1.96 7.23 -14.31
C ARG A 74 -3.36 7.09 -14.92
N SER A 75 -4.10 6.04 -14.54
CA SER A 75 -5.42 5.77 -15.11
C SER A 75 -6.49 6.74 -14.57
N THR A 76 -6.25 7.37 -13.41
CA THR A 76 -7.19 8.24 -12.71
C THR A 76 -6.79 9.71 -12.74
N ARG A 77 -5.49 10.04 -12.81
CA ARG A 77 -5.01 11.43 -12.86
C ARG A 77 -5.62 12.18 -14.06
N GLY A 78 -6.24 13.32 -13.75
CA GLY A 78 -6.89 14.20 -14.73
C GLY A 78 -8.30 13.77 -15.12
N ARG A 79 -8.88 12.74 -14.48
CA ARG A 79 -10.32 12.43 -14.58
C ARG A 79 -11.08 13.20 -13.49
N PRO A 80 -12.35 13.59 -13.74
CA PRO A 80 -13.21 14.13 -12.68
C PRO A 80 -13.28 13.16 -11.50
N ILE A 81 -13.21 13.68 -10.27
CA ILE A 81 -13.19 12.85 -9.08
C ILE A 81 -14.47 12.01 -8.95
N LEU A 82 -15.63 12.58 -9.30
CA LEU A 82 -16.92 11.90 -9.30
C LEU A 82 -16.93 10.69 -10.24
N ASP A 83 -16.37 10.82 -11.45
CA ASP A 83 -16.24 9.71 -12.41
C ASP A 83 -15.39 8.57 -11.84
N VAL A 84 -14.37 8.85 -11.01
CA VAL A 84 -13.56 7.82 -10.36
C VAL A 84 -14.28 7.19 -9.17
N ILE A 85 -15.05 7.97 -8.39
CA ILE A 85 -15.83 7.46 -7.24
C ILE A 85 -16.93 6.51 -7.71
N GLU A 86 -17.65 6.87 -8.78
CA GLU A 86 -18.69 6.03 -9.37
C GLU A 86 -18.12 4.76 -10.02
N ASN A 87 -16.82 4.78 -10.34
CA ASN A 87 -16.14 3.75 -11.11
C ASN A 87 -14.76 3.43 -10.54
N LEU A 88 -14.75 2.92 -9.32
CA LEU A 88 -13.52 2.59 -8.61
C LEU A 88 -12.69 1.56 -9.39
N PRO A 89 -11.34 1.70 -9.40
CA PRO A 89 -10.47 0.69 -9.97
C PRO A 89 -10.71 -0.68 -9.33
N MET A 90 -10.88 -1.71 -10.16
CA MET A 90 -11.06 -3.11 -9.72
C MET A 90 -9.72 -3.87 -9.66
N PRO A 91 -9.65 -4.99 -8.90
CA PRO A 91 -8.42 -5.78 -8.74
C PRO A 91 -7.79 -6.26 -10.05
N ASP A 92 -8.58 -6.79 -10.99
CA ASP A 92 -8.08 -7.09 -12.34
C ASP A 92 -8.31 -5.88 -13.26
N ILE A 93 -7.24 -5.47 -13.95
CA ILE A 93 -7.30 -4.39 -14.94
C ILE A 93 -8.23 -4.74 -16.11
N ARG A 94 -8.40 -6.03 -16.43
CA ARG A 94 -9.33 -6.48 -17.48
C ARG A 94 -10.77 -6.12 -17.16
N ASP A 95 -11.16 -6.29 -15.89
CA ASP A 95 -12.50 -5.92 -15.44
C ASP A 95 -12.72 -4.43 -15.64
N ASN A 96 -11.71 -3.60 -15.40
CA ASN A 96 -11.78 -2.16 -15.61
C ASN A 96 -11.98 -1.77 -17.08
N VAL A 97 -11.46 -2.56 -18.03
CA VAL A 97 -11.69 -2.35 -19.47
C VAL A 97 -13.11 -2.72 -19.89
N LEU A 98 -13.64 -3.79 -19.30
CA LEU A 98 -14.93 -4.38 -19.65
C LEU A 98 -16.11 -3.80 -18.86
N ALA A 99 -15.83 -3.02 -17.82
CA ALA A 99 -16.84 -2.48 -16.92
C ALA A 99 -17.83 -1.55 -17.66
N PRO A 100 -19.12 -1.93 -17.78
CA PRO A 100 -20.10 -1.16 -18.54
C PRO A 100 -20.48 0.16 -17.88
N ARG A 101 -20.30 0.27 -16.56
CA ARG A 101 -20.55 1.51 -15.79
C ARG A 101 -19.45 2.57 -15.97
N GLN A 102 -18.27 2.18 -16.47
CA GLN A 102 -17.17 3.11 -16.68
C GLN A 102 -17.37 3.94 -17.95
N SER A 103 -16.98 5.22 -17.88
CA SER A 103 -16.91 6.08 -19.05
C SER A 103 -15.97 5.50 -20.12
N LEU A 104 -16.26 5.74 -21.40
CA LEU A 104 -15.42 5.28 -22.53
C LEU A 104 -13.97 5.74 -22.39
N ARG A 105 -13.76 6.95 -21.87
CA ARG A 105 -12.43 7.50 -21.59
C ARG A 105 -11.67 6.68 -20.53
N ALA A 106 -12.34 6.25 -19.47
CA ALA A 106 -11.74 5.41 -18.43
C ALA A 106 -11.34 4.04 -18.98
N ARG A 107 -12.26 3.38 -19.70
CA ARG A 107 -12.02 2.09 -20.35
C ARG A 107 -10.86 2.14 -21.33
N LEU A 108 -10.76 3.21 -22.14
CA LEU A 108 -9.65 3.40 -23.07
C LEU A 108 -8.30 3.56 -22.35
N ARG A 109 -8.25 4.29 -21.23
CA ARG A 109 -7.01 4.42 -20.44
C ARG A 109 -6.55 3.07 -19.87
N TYR A 110 -7.47 2.29 -19.30
CA TYR A 110 -7.14 0.95 -18.82
C TYR A 110 -6.74 0.01 -19.95
N ALA A 111 -7.36 0.13 -21.14
CA ALA A 111 -6.97 -0.67 -22.30
C ALA A 111 -5.54 -0.34 -22.77
N LEU A 112 -5.16 0.95 -22.81
CA LEU A 112 -3.79 1.38 -23.13
C LEU A 112 -2.77 0.89 -22.10
N GLU A 113 -3.13 0.90 -20.82
CA GLU A 113 -2.29 0.38 -19.75
C GLU A 113 -2.12 -1.14 -19.84
N LEU A 114 -3.22 -1.88 -20.07
CA LEU A 114 -3.19 -3.33 -20.29
C LEU A 114 -2.32 -3.69 -21.51
N ALA A 115 -2.46 -2.96 -22.62
CA ALA A 115 -1.63 -3.15 -23.80
C ALA A 115 -0.14 -2.86 -23.53
N LYS A 116 0.17 -1.82 -22.74
CA LYS A 116 1.54 -1.55 -22.29
C LYS A 116 2.10 -2.71 -21.46
N LEU A 117 1.36 -3.19 -20.46
CA LEU A 117 1.79 -4.31 -19.61
C LEU A 117 2.02 -5.59 -20.41
N ALA A 118 1.18 -5.87 -21.41
CA ALA A 118 1.34 -7.00 -22.31
C ALA A 118 2.63 -6.89 -23.14
N ARG A 119 2.91 -5.70 -23.73
CA ARG A 119 4.14 -5.45 -24.49
C ARG A 119 5.40 -5.58 -23.64
N ASP A 120 5.36 -5.09 -22.40
CA ASP A 120 6.51 -5.10 -21.49
C ASP A 120 6.77 -6.50 -20.88
N GLY A 121 5.97 -7.52 -21.22
CA GLY A 121 6.02 -8.84 -20.56
C GLY A 121 5.63 -8.79 -19.07
N LYS A 122 5.05 -7.67 -18.61
CA LYS A 122 4.70 -7.37 -17.22
C LYS A 122 3.20 -7.52 -16.95
N ALA A 123 2.48 -8.31 -17.75
CA ALA A 123 1.11 -8.72 -17.47
C ALA A 123 1.00 -9.69 -16.26
N THR A 124 1.90 -9.55 -15.29
CA THR A 124 1.99 -10.35 -14.08
C THR A 124 0.85 -9.97 -13.12
N PRO A 125 0.41 -10.89 -12.24
CA PRO A 125 -0.60 -10.62 -11.22
C PRO A 125 -0.26 -9.42 -10.33
N MET A 126 1.03 -9.15 -10.10
CA MET A 126 1.49 -8.00 -9.31
C MET A 126 1.36 -6.64 -10.01
N GLY A 127 1.29 -6.62 -11.35
CA GLY A 127 0.93 -5.44 -12.15
C GLY A 127 -0.58 -5.22 -12.26
N ARG A 128 -1.39 -6.27 -12.03
CA ARG A 128 -2.85 -6.19 -11.99
C ARG A 128 -3.28 -5.52 -10.69
N GLY A 129 -4.16 -4.52 -10.80
CA GLY A 129 -4.68 -3.82 -9.63
C GLY A 129 -3.69 -2.86 -8.94
N HIS A 130 -2.69 -2.33 -9.65
CA HIS A 130 -1.90 -1.19 -9.13
C HIS A 130 -2.84 -0.08 -8.62
N ASP A 131 -3.72 0.41 -9.49
CA ASP A 131 -4.64 1.50 -9.13
C ASP A 131 -5.63 1.07 -8.04
N TYR A 132 -6.11 -0.18 -8.07
CA TYR A 132 -6.94 -0.76 -7.00
C TYR A 132 -6.25 -0.69 -5.63
N ARG A 133 -4.97 -1.09 -5.53
CA ARG A 133 -4.23 -1.07 -4.25
C ARG A 133 -3.97 0.34 -3.72
N HIS A 134 -3.95 1.33 -4.60
CA HIS A 134 -3.73 2.73 -4.25
C HIS A 134 -5.03 3.44 -3.88
N ILE A 135 -6.13 3.16 -4.60
CA ILE A 135 -7.39 3.90 -4.52
C ILE A 135 -8.43 3.12 -3.72
N THR A 136 -8.74 1.90 -4.14
CA THR A 136 -9.93 1.15 -3.71
C THR A 136 -9.70 0.28 -2.46
N ARG A 137 -8.54 -0.40 -2.38
CA ARG A 137 -8.26 -1.38 -1.33
C ARG A 137 -8.24 -0.74 0.05
N GLN A 138 -8.97 -1.27 1.01
CA GLN A 138 -9.03 -0.69 2.35
C GLN A 138 -7.73 -0.92 3.12
N GLN A 139 -7.39 0.00 4.02
CA GLN A 139 -6.14 -0.09 4.81
C GLN A 139 -6.17 -1.25 5.80
N TRP A 140 -7.34 -1.49 6.43
CA TRP A 140 -7.52 -2.52 7.44
C TRP A 140 -7.34 -3.94 6.88
N GLU A 141 -7.61 -4.18 5.59
CA GLU A 141 -7.47 -5.50 4.94
C GLU A 141 -6.06 -6.12 5.08
N SER A 142 -5.05 -5.28 5.31
CA SER A 142 -3.66 -5.74 5.45
C SER A 142 -3.19 -5.89 6.90
N VAL A 143 -3.97 -5.44 7.88
CA VAL A 143 -3.51 -5.32 9.28
C VAL A 143 -4.55 -5.72 10.33
N VAL A 144 -5.78 -6.06 9.94
CA VAL A 144 -6.82 -6.57 10.84
C VAL A 144 -7.11 -8.03 10.50
N ARG A 145 -7.00 -8.90 11.50
CA ARG A 145 -7.32 -10.33 11.36
C ARG A 145 -8.83 -10.57 11.32
N PRO A 146 -9.29 -11.74 10.85
CA PRO A 146 -10.71 -12.09 10.84
C PRO A 146 -11.41 -12.02 12.21
N ASP A 147 -10.66 -12.20 13.30
CA ASP A 147 -11.15 -12.10 14.68
C ASP A 147 -11.23 -10.65 15.22
N GLY A 148 -10.88 -9.66 14.39
CA GLY A 148 -10.89 -8.24 14.75
C GLY A 148 -9.60 -7.75 15.43
N THR A 149 -8.62 -8.63 15.70
CA THR A 149 -7.35 -8.23 16.30
C THR A 149 -6.41 -7.59 15.28
N LEU A 150 -5.50 -6.73 15.77
CA LEU A 150 -4.46 -6.15 14.93
C LEU A 150 -3.32 -7.14 14.69
N ALA A 151 -2.86 -7.21 13.44
CA ALA A 151 -1.69 -7.98 13.04
C ALA A 151 -0.37 -7.23 13.27
N VAL A 152 -0.45 -5.96 13.66
CA VAL A 152 0.68 -5.10 13.97
C VAL A 152 0.62 -4.68 15.44
N ASP A 153 1.78 -4.44 16.04
CA ASP A 153 1.92 -3.94 17.40
C ASP A 153 1.49 -2.47 17.50
N ARG A 154 1.64 -1.69 16.41
CA ARG A 154 1.25 -0.28 16.38
C ARG A 154 0.67 0.19 15.05
N VAL A 155 -0.40 0.98 15.15
CA VAL A 155 -0.95 1.77 14.06
C VAL A 155 -0.63 3.24 14.32
N VAL A 156 0.06 3.87 13.39
CA VAL A 156 0.37 5.30 13.41
C VAL A 156 -0.57 6.02 12.46
N PHE A 157 -1.18 7.12 12.91
CA PHE A 157 -1.96 8.00 12.03
C PHE A 157 -1.02 8.96 11.32
N PHE A 158 -1.19 9.10 10.00
CA PHE A 158 -0.40 9.98 9.15
C PHE A 158 -0.50 11.44 9.61
N GLU A 159 -1.64 11.83 10.13
CA GLU A 159 -1.93 13.17 10.64
C GLU A 159 -1.06 13.51 11.87
N ASP A 160 -0.63 12.50 12.63
CA ASP A 160 0.24 12.62 13.81
C ASP A 160 1.59 11.90 13.59
N LEU A 161 2.08 11.88 12.35
CA LEU A 161 3.20 11.02 11.93
C LEU A 161 4.45 11.19 12.79
N ALA A 162 4.84 12.42 13.12
CA ALA A 162 6.04 12.68 13.91
C ALA A 162 5.96 12.07 15.32
N ALA A 163 4.85 12.31 16.03
CA ALA A 163 4.63 11.76 17.37
C ALA A 163 4.49 10.23 17.34
N GLY A 164 3.76 9.70 16.35
CA GLY A 164 3.59 8.26 16.19
C GLY A 164 4.90 7.54 15.87
N LEU A 165 5.77 8.12 15.04
CA LEU A 165 7.10 7.57 14.76
C LEU A 165 8.01 7.68 15.97
N ALA A 166 8.00 8.80 16.71
CA ALA A 166 8.75 8.90 17.96
C ALA A 166 8.40 7.76 18.92
N GLN A 167 7.11 7.40 19.01
CA GLN A 167 6.67 6.26 19.82
C GLN A 167 7.11 4.91 19.25
N VAL A 168 7.05 4.70 17.92
CA VAL A 168 7.59 3.47 17.29
C VAL A 168 9.06 3.28 17.66
N PHE A 169 9.86 4.35 17.57
CA PHE A 169 11.28 4.32 17.90
C PHE A 169 11.54 4.06 19.39
N ALA A 170 10.74 4.66 20.28
CA ALA A 170 10.78 4.37 21.70
C ALA A 170 10.46 2.89 22.01
N ASP A 171 9.41 2.32 21.38
CA ASP A 171 9.00 0.93 21.59
C ASP A 171 10.09 -0.09 21.18
N ILE A 172 10.87 0.22 20.14
CA ILE A 172 11.97 -0.63 19.66
C ILE A 172 13.31 -0.30 20.36
N GLY A 173 13.32 0.63 21.33
CA GLY A 173 14.52 1.01 22.08
C GLY A 173 15.56 1.75 21.23
N ARG A 174 15.13 2.55 20.24
CA ARG A 174 16.01 3.32 19.34
C ARG A 174 15.69 4.81 19.39
N PRO A 175 16.68 5.70 19.24
CA PRO A 175 16.39 7.12 19.05
C PRO A 175 15.81 7.37 17.65
N LEU A 176 14.88 8.32 17.54
CA LEU A 176 14.40 8.79 16.24
C LEU A 176 15.57 9.48 15.50
N PRO A 177 15.86 9.11 14.23
CA PRO A 177 16.88 9.78 13.43
C PRO A 177 16.57 11.27 13.25
N ALA A 178 17.61 12.10 13.25
CA ALA A 178 17.51 13.54 12.99
C ALA A 178 17.19 13.84 11.52
#